data_AF-I1MB67-F1
#
_entry.id   AF-I1MB67-F1
#
_cell.length_a   1.000
_cell.length_b   1.000
_cell.length_c   1.000
_cell.angle_alpha   90.00
_cell.angle_beta   90.00
_cell.angle_gamma   90.00
#
_symmetry.space_group_name_H-M   'P 1'
#
loop_
_entity.id
_entity.type
_entity.pdbx_description
1 polymer ?
#
loop_
_entity_poly.entity_id
_entity_poly.type
_entity_poly.pdbx_seq_one_letter_code
_entity_poly.pdbx_strand_id
1 'polypeptide(L)'
;MPKSSRFLVVAIAVAALCVILPVAAAADLEDPGVLRLPSDSLCGKTTPSSCPAKCFRADPVCGADGVTYWCGCAEAACAGVEVAKLGFCEVGNGGSAPIPGQALLLVHIVWLIVLGFSVLFGLF
;
A
#
# COMPACT_ATOMS: atom_id res chain seq x y z
N MET A 1 42.14 -20.14 -10.34
CA MET A 1 40.65 -20.07 -10.38
C MET A 1 40.22 -18.95 -9.45
N PRO A 2 39.63 -17.84 -9.94
CA PRO A 2 39.53 -16.60 -9.16
C PRO A 2 38.52 -16.76 -8.03
N LYS A 3 39.02 -16.86 -6.80
CA LYS A 3 38.25 -17.00 -5.56
C LYS A 3 37.21 -15.87 -5.39
N SER A 4 37.49 -14.67 -5.90
CA SER A 4 36.58 -13.52 -5.94
C SER A 4 35.28 -13.79 -6.72
N SER A 5 35.36 -14.48 -7.86
CA SER A 5 34.18 -14.82 -8.68
C SER A 5 33.19 -15.73 -7.95
N ARG A 6 33.70 -16.68 -7.14
CA ARG A 6 32.86 -17.54 -6.30
C ARG A 6 32.12 -16.75 -5.23
N PHE A 7 32.80 -15.83 -4.54
CA PHE A 7 32.16 -14.98 -3.53
C PHE A 7 31.08 -14.08 -4.13
N LEU A 8 31.32 -13.53 -5.32
CA LEU A 8 30.36 -12.70 -6.04
C LEU A 8 29.09 -13.47 -6.43
N VAL A 9 29.23 -14.70 -6.95
CA VAL A 9 28.07 -15.56 -7.28
C VAL A 9 27.28 -15.91 -6.02
N VAL A 10 27.96 -16.24 -4.92
CA VAL A 10 27.29 -16.56 -3.65
C VAL A 10 26.57 -15.33 -3.07
N ALA A 11 27.20 -14.15 -3.11
CA ALA A 11 26.60 -12.90 -2.62
C ALA A 11 25.35 -12.51 -3.42
N ILE A 12 25.42 -12.60 -4.75
CA ILE A 12 24.27 -12.34 -5.63
C ILE A 12 23.18 -13.39 -5.41
N ALA A 13 23.54 -14.67 -5.26
CA ALA A 13 22.57 -15.74 -5.02
C ALA A 13 21.86 -15.57 -3.66
N VAL A 14 22.58 -15.20 -2.61
CA VAL A 14 22.01 -14.92 -1.28
C VAL A 14 21.13 -13.67 -1.34
N ALA A 15 21.55 -12.60 -2.00
CA ALA A 15 20.74 -11.40 -2.17
C ALA A 15 19.45 -11.69 -2.96
N ALA A 16 19.54 -12.43 -4.07
CA ALA A 16 18.39 -12.87 -4.85
C ALA A 16 17.44 -13.76 -4.02
N LEU A 17 18.00 -14.70 -3.25
CA LEU A 17 17.22 -15.54 -2.34
C LEU A 17 16.52 -14.72 -1.26
N CYS A 18 17.20 -13.73 -0.66
CA CYS A 18 16.64 -12.81 0.31
C CYS A 18 15.54 -11.90 -0.26
N VAL A 19 15.53 -11.63 -1.57
CA VAL A 19 14.48 -10.85 -2.23
C VAL A 19 13.31 -11.73 -2.67
N ILE A 20 13.57 -12.99 -3.07
CA ILE A 20 12.52 -13.93 -3.48
C ILE A 20 11.78 -14.53 -2.27
N LEU A 21 12.49 -14.78 -1.15
CA LEU A 21 11.89 -15.29 0.09
C LEU A 21 10.71 -14.44 0.61
N PRO A 22 10.80 -13.10 0.72
CA PRO A 22 9.67 -12.28 1.16
C PRO A 22 8.56 -12.18 0.10
N VAL A 23 8.85 -12.33 -1.20
CA VAL A 23 7.81 -12.42 -2.24
C VAL A 23 7.00 -13.71 -2.11
N ALA A 24 7.65 -14.83 -1.75
CA ALA A 24 6.93 -16.07 -1.45
C ALA A 24 6.16 -16.01 -0.12
N ALA A 25 6.63 -15.23 0.86
CA ALA A 25 5.96 -15.07 2.15
C ALA A 25 4.78 -14.07 2.12
N ALA A 26 4.62 -13.30 1.04
CA ALA A 26 3.49 -12.37 0.88
C ALA A 26 2.24 -13.02 0.25
N ALA A 27 2.23 -14.35 0.07
CA ALA A 27 1.12 -15.07 -0.55
C ALA A 27 0.07 -15.60 0.44
N ASP A 28 0.28 -15.49 1.76
CA ASP A 28 -0.64 -16.08 2.73
C ASP A 28 -1.28 -15.03 3.66
N LEU A 29 -2.60 -15.14 3.72
CA LEU A 29 -3.61 -14.39 4.46
C LEU A 29 -4.17 -13.13 3.80
N GLU A 30 -4.90 -13.40 2.72
CA GLU A 30 -6.34 -13.09 2.71
C GLU A 30 -6.95 -13.30 4.11
N ASP A 31 -7.18 -12.22 4.86
CA ASP A 31 -8.38 -12.17 5.70
C ASP A 31 -9.39 -11.33 4.94
N PRO A 32 -10.31 -11.95 4.19
CA PRO A 32 -11.45 -11.27 3.65
C PRO A 32 -12.33 -10.94 4.85
N GLY A 33 -12.14 -9.74 5.41
CA GLY A 33 -13.01 -9.12 6.40
C GLY A 33 -14.39 -8.85 5.82
N VAL A 34 -15.09 -9.91 5.40
CA VAL A 34 -16.50 -9.98 5.02
C VAL A 34 -17.28 -10.09 6.32
N LEU A 35 -17.21 -9.05 7.14
CA LEU A 35 -18.34 -8.71 8.00
C LEU A 35 -19.22 -7.80 7.16
N ARG A 36 -20.05 -8.42 6.30
CA ARG A 36 -21.18 -7.73 5.69
C ARG A 36 -22.14 -7.31 6.79
N LEU A 37 -22.00 -6.10 7.29
CA LEU A 37 -23.14 -5.44 7.90
C LEU A 37 -24.07 -4.98 6.76
N PRO A 38 -25.39 -5.22 6.90
CA PRO A 38 -26.39 -4.83 5.92
C PRO A 38 -26.22 -3.38 5.47
N SER A 39 -26.46 -3.13 4.19
CA SER A 39 -26.33 -1.89 3.43
C SER A 39 -27.20 -0.71 3.91
N ASP A 40 -27.56 -0.65 5.18
CA ASP A 40 -27.98 0.61 5.77
C ASP A 40 -26.74 1.49 5.79
N SER A 41 -26.79 2.53 4.95
CA SER A 41 -25.81 3.60 4.80
C SER A 41 -24.78 3.59 5.94
N LEU A 42 -23.58 3.06 5.69
CA LEU A 42 -22.49 2.92 6.68
C LEU A 42 -22.27 4.25 7.42
N CYS A 43 -22.48 5.32 6.68
CA CYS A 43 -22.77 6.64 7.17
C CYS A 43 -24.27 6.80 7.40
N GLY A 44 -24.73 6.76 8.66
CA GLY A 44 -26.09 7.22 8.97
C GLY A 44 -26.33 8.58 8.31
N LYS A 45 -27.58 8.92 7.93
CA LYS A 45 -27.95 10.09 7.08
C LYS A 45 -27.26 11.39 7.51
N THR A 46 -26.02 11.55 7.09
CA THR A 46 -25.14 12.65 7.48
C THR A 46 -25.36 13.67 6.39
N THR A 47 -26.32 14.56 6.58
CA THR A 47 -26.39 15.78 5.78
C THR A 47 -25.20 16.64 6.22
N PRO A 48 -24.17 16.85 5.40
CA PRO A 48 -23.10 17.75 5.77
C PRO A 48 -23.69 19.15 6.01
N SER A 49 -23.33 19.80 7.12
CA SER A 49 -23.83 21.15 7.42
C SER A 49 -23.28 22.21 6.46
N SER A 50 -22.10 21.94 5.89
CA SER A 50 -21.36 22.85 4.99
C SER A 50 -20.17 22.12 4.36
N CYS A 51 -19.90 22.37 3.08
CA CYS A 51 -18.69 21.90 2.40
C CYS A 51 -17.68 23.04 2.22
N PRO A 52 -16.37 22.78 2.34
CA PRO A 52 -15.73 21.49 2.61
C PRO A 52 -15.86 21.04 4.07
N ALA A 53 -16.01 19.74 4.30
CA ALA A 53 -16.02 19.17 5.64
C ALA A 53 -14.66 19.37 6.30
N LYS A 54 -14.65 19.89 7.53
CA LYS A 54 -13.44 20.06 8.33
C LYS A 54 -13.60 19.26 9.62
N CYS A 55 -12.65 18.37 9.87
CA CYS A 55 -12.58 17.54 11.07
C CYS A 55 -11.28 17.85 11.83
N PHE A 56 -11.35 17.84 13.16
CA PHE A 56 -10.16 17.91 14.01
C PHE A 56 -9.57 16.53 14.32
N ARG A 57 -10.40 15.48 14.20
CA ARG A 57 -10.01 14.09 14.37
C ARG A 57 -10.19 13.37 13.05
N ALA A 58 -9.15 12.64 12.63
CA ALA A 58 -9.25 11.75 11.49
C ALA A 58 -10.30 10.67 11.77
N ASP A 59 -11.28 10.58 10.88
CA ASP A 59 -12.32 9.56 10.83
C ASP A 59 -12.31 8.99 9.41
N PRO A 60 -11.36 8.12 9.07
CA PRO A 60 -11.17 7.66 7.69
C PRO A 60 -12.32 6.77 7.24
N VAL A 61 -12.88 7.05 6.06
CA VAL A 61 -13.85 6.18 5.37
C VAL A 61 -13.42 5.96 3.93
N CYS A 62 -13.72 4.78 3.40
CA CYS A 62 -13.43 4.43 2.03
C CYS A 62 -14.66 4.68 1.16
N GLY A 63 -14.54 5.61 0.21
CA GLY A 63 -15.55 5.84 -0.81
C GLY A 63 -15.66 4.67 -1.79
N ALA A 64 -16.80 4.56 -2.46
CA ALA A 64 -17.03 3.64 -3.57
C ALA A 64 -16.12 3.95 -4.78
N ASP A 65 -15.51 5.14 -4.82
CA ASP A 65 -14.50 5.56 -5.79
C ASP A 65 -13.08 5.06 -5.44
N GLY A 66 -12.90 4.37 -4.30
CA GLY A 66 -11.60 3.90 -3.83
C GLY A 66 -10.73 5.00 -3.21
N VAL A 67 -11.29 6.19 -2.97
CA VAL A 67 -10.60 7.29 -2.28
C VAL A 67 -10.91 7.24 -0.79
N THR A 68 -9.87 7.42 0.04
CA THR A 68 -10.06 7.58 1.48
C THR A 68 -10.39 9.03 1.82
N TYR A 69 -11.56 9.23 2.40
CA TYR A 69 -11.99 10.50 2.98
C TYR A 69 -11.61 10.54 4.46
N TRP A 70 -10.88 11.57 4.89
CA TRP A 70 -10.27 11.65 6.22
C TRP A 70 -11.16 12.28 7.26
N CYS A 71 -12.16 13.06 6.84
CA CYS A 71 -13.18 13.66 7.68
C CYS A 71 -14.49 12.85 7.69
N GLY A 72 -14.40 11.57 7.35
CA GLY A 72 -15.47 10.61 7.47
C GLY A 72 -16.60 10.85 6.48
N CYS A 73 -17.77 10.42 6.89
CA CYS A 73 -19.00 10.47 6.12
C CYS A 73 -19.37 11.86 5.61
N ALA A 74 -19.03 12.92 6.37
CA ALA A 74 -19.35 14.29 5.98
C ALA A 74 -18.55 14.74 4.75
N GLU A 75 -17.29 14.31 4.62
CA GLU A 75 -16.44 14.63 3.48
C GLU A 75 -16.83 13.82 2.25
N ALA A 76 -17.09 12.52 2.42
CA ALA A 76 -17.62 11.66 1.36
C ALA A 76 -18.95 12.20 0.81
N ALA A 77 -19.86 12.64 1.70
CA ALA A 77 -21.12 13.27 1.31
C ALA A 77 -20.90 14.61 0.57
N CYS A 78 -19.90 15.40 0.95
CA CYS A 78 -19.54 16.63 0.23
C CYS A 78 -19.02 16.34 -1.19
N ALA A 79 -18.36 15.20 -1.41
CA ALA A 79 -17.93 14.76 -2.73
C ALA A 79 -19.04 14.05 -3.52
N GLY A 80 -20.19 13.77 -2.89
CA GLY A 80 -21.27 12.98 -3.50
C GLY A 80 -20.91 11.51 -3.69
N VAL A 81 -19.95 10.99 -2.91
CA VAL A 81 -19.47 9.60 -3.00
C VAL A 81 -20.09 8.78 -1.87
N GLU A 82 -20.65 7.62 -2.25
CA GLU A 82 -21.16 6.65 -1.28
C GLU A 82 -19.99 5.97 -0.56
N VAL A 83 -20.11 5.77 0.75
CA VAL A 83 -19.09 5.07 1.53
C VAL A 83 -19.28 3.57 1.36
N ALA A 84 -18.24 2.90 0.86
CA ALA A 84 -18.18 1.45 0.66
C ALA A 84 -17.71 0.70 1.92
N LYS A 85 -16.84 1.31 2.73
CA LYS A 85 -16.28 0.70 3.93
C LYS A 85 -15.93 1.77 4.98
N LEU A 86 -16.17 1.47 6.27
CA LEU A 86 -15.63 2.26 7.38
C LEU A 86 -14.14 1.96 7.56
N GLY A 87 -13.30 2.98 7.66
CA GLY A 87 -11.85 2.86 7.64
C GLY A 87 -11.23 3.24 6.29
N PHE A 88 -9.91 3.05 6.18
CA PHE A 88 -9.14 3.34 4.97
C PHE A 88 -9.51 2.41 3.83
N CYS A 89 -9.35 2.89 2.58
CA CYS A 89 -9.39 2.01 1.43
C CYS A 89 -8.17 1.10 1.42
N GLU A 90 -8.36 -0.18 1.08
CA GLU A 90 -7.25 -1.07 0.78
C GLU A 90 -6.44 -0.52 -0.40
N VAL A 91 -5.19 -0.13 -0.12
CA VAL A 91 -4.19 0.20 -1.14
C VAL A 91 -3.73 -1.10 -1.80
N GLY A 92 -4.62 -1.71 -2.58
CA GLY A 92 -4.35 -2.98 -3.25
C GLY A 92 -5.52 -3.64 -3.99
N ASN A 93 -6.79 -3.38 -3.60
CA ASN A 93 -7.92 -4.16 -4.16
C ASN A 93 -9.11 -3.34 -4.71
N GLY A 94 -9.14 -2.01 -4.55
CA GLY A 94 -10.35 -1.21 -4.81
C GLY A 94 -10.25 -0.08 -5.84
N GLY A 95 -9.07 0.20 -6.41
CA GLY A 95 -8.92 1.32 -7.33
C GLY A 95 -7.74 1.13 -8.26
N SER A 96 -7.98 1.35 -9.55
CA SER A 96 -7.00 1.31 -10.65
C SER A 96 -5.89 2.34 -10.48
N ALA A 97 -4.98 2.10 -9.55
CA ALA A 97 -3.62 2.62 -9.58
C ALA A 97 -2.82 1.80 -8.57
N PRO A 98 -2.13 0.71 -8.99
CA PRO A 98 -0.91 0.33 -8.29
C PRO A 98 -0.08 1.62 -8.23
N ILE A 99 0.00 2.21 -7.05
CA ILE A 99 0.56 3.56 -6.90
C ILE A 99 1.96 3.52 -7.52
N PRO A 100 2.32 4.49 -8.38
CA PRO A 100 3.69 4.61 -8.89
C PRO A 100 4.74 4.50 -7.76
N GLY A 101 4.37 4.84 -6.52
CA GLY A 101 5.18 4.70 -5.32
C GLY A 101 5.56 3.27 -4.91
N GLN A 102 4.74 2.21 -5.11
CA GLN A 102 5.19 0.84 -4.78
C GLN A 102 6.25 0.36 -5.77
N ALA A 103 6.01 0.59 -7.07
CA ALA A 103 6.98 0.26 -8.12
C ALA A 103 8.29 1.05 -7.96
N LEU A 104 8.20 2.36 -7.68
CA LEU A 104 9.37 3.19 -7.39
C LEU A 104 10.09 2.71 -6.12
N LEU A 105 9.36 2.37 -5.06
CA LEU A 105 9.95 1.85 -3.82
C LEU A 105 10.74 0.57 -4.08
N LEU A 106 10.22 -0.37 -4.88
CA LEU A 106 10.96 -1.58 -5.26
C LEU A 106 12.22 -1.25 -6.07
N VAL A 107 12.11 -0.39 -7.08
CA VAL A 107 13.29 0.05 -7.87
C VAL A 107 14.32 0.75 -6.99
N HIS A 108 13.88 1.58 -6.04
CA HIS A 108 14.74 2.28 -5.09
C HIS A 108 15.44 1.31 -4.15
N ILE A 109 14.72 0.33 -3.59
CA ILE A 109 15.30 -0.73 -2.75
C ILE A 109 16.35 -1.52 -3.54
N VAL A 110 16.03 -1.96 -4.76
CA VAL A 110 16.98 -2.69 -5.61
C VAL A 110 18.21 -1.85 -5.93
N TRP A 111 18.03 -0.56 -6.24
CA TRP A 111 19.14 0.35 -6.50
C TRP A 111 20.04 0.56 -5.27
N LEU A 112 19.47 0.74 -4.08
CA LEU A 112 20.22 0.82 -2.82
C LEU A 112 21.00 -0.46 -2.53
N ILE A 113 20.41 -1.63 -2.80
CA ILE A 113 21.08 -2.92 -2.65
C ILE A 113 22.29 -2.97 -3.59
N VAL A 114 22.11 -2.68 -4.88
CA VAL A 114 23.20 -2.67 -5.87
C VAL A 114 24.30 -1.68 -5.48
N LEU A 115 23.96 -0.47 -5.05
CA LEU A 115 24.94 0.51 -4.57
C LEU A 115 25.71 0.01 -3.34
N GLY A 116 25.02 -0.58 -2.36
CA GLY A 116 25.65 -1.18 -1.18
C GLY A 116 26.64 -2.29 -1.56
N PHE A 117 26.27 -3.14 -2.51
CA PHE A 117 27.15 -4.18 -3.06
C PHE A 117 28.36 -3.58 -3.79
N SER A 118 28.19 -2.56 -4.63
CA SER A 118 29.31 -1.91 -5.34
C SER A 118 30.34 -1.30 -4.39
N VAL A 119 29.90 -0.66 -3.31
CA VAL A 119 30.79 -0.10 -2.28
C VAL A 119 31.50 -1.20 -1.48
N LEU A 120 30.78 -2.25 -1.07
CA LEU A 120 31.34 -3.35 -0.27
C LEU A 120 32.40 -4.15 -1.04
N PHE A 121 32.20 -4.37 -2.34
CA PHE A 121 33.10 -5.16 -3.18
C PHE A 121 34.15 -4.32 -3.93
N GLY A 122 34.11 -2.99 -3.80
CA GLY A 122 35.02 -2.10 -4.52
C GLY A 122 34.85 -2.18 -6.04
N LEU A 123 33.61 -2.33 -6.52
CA LEU A 123 33.24 -2.33 -7.94
C LEU A 123 32.96 -0.92 -8.49
N PHE A 124 33.31 0.12 -7.71
CA PHE A 124 33.46 1.49 -8.20
C PHE A 124 34.84 1.64 -8.86
#